data_AF-A0A3E0NJ44-F1
#
_entry.id   AF-A0A3E0NJ44-F1
#
_cell.length_a   1.000
_cell.length_b   1.000
_cell.length_c   1.000
_cell.angle_alpha   90.00
_cell.angle_beta   90.00
_cell.angle_gamma   90.00
#
_symmetry.space_group_name_H-M   'P 1'
#
loop_
_entity.id
_entity.type
_entity.pdbx_description
1 polymer ?
#
loop_
_entity_poly.entity_id
_entity_poly.type
_entity_poly.pdbx_seq_one_letter_code
_entity_poly.pdbx_strand_id
1 'polypeptide(L)'
;AVIRHPKTGQLCLFVGNGYVKRIKGFSAEQSEQLIKLAIDQVKIPELQVRYSWQPGDIAIWDNLGTVHYGVAGDLRNRKRLLHRVAAWSPNVRPSLNRETALAEMDQQ
;
A
#
# COMPACT_ATOMS: atom_id res chain seq x y z
N ALA A 1 -6.11 -0.82 -10.55
CA ALA A 1 -5.53 0.36 -9.90
C ALA A 1 -4.05 0.12 -9.74
N VAL A 2 -3.27 0.59 -10.71
CA VAL A 2 -1.81 0.49 -10.74
C VAL A 2 -1.31 1.91 -10.87
N ILE A 3 -0.30 2.27 -10.08
CA ILE A 3 0.40 3.54 -10.18
C ILE A 3 1.85 3.29 -10.60
N ARG A 4 2.48 4.28 -11.22
CA ARG A 4 3.93 4.29 -11.40
C ARG A 4 4.56 5.07 -10.25
N HIS A 5 5.54 4.46 -9.58
CA HIS A 5 6.23 5.09 -8.46
C HIS A 5 7.07 6.27 -8.98
N PRO A 6 6.83 7.52 -8.54
CA PRO A 6 7.42 8.72 -9.16
C PRO A 6 8.95 8.79 -9.03
N LYS A 7 9.54 8.14 -8.02
CA LYS A 7 10.99 8.06 -7.86
C LYS A 7 11.67 6.89 -8.58
N THR A 8 11.11 5.67 -8.50
CA THR A 8 11.75 4.44 -8.99
C THR A 8 11.27 4.01 -10.37
N GLY A 9 10.14 4.56 -10.84
CA GLY A 9 9.50 4.14 -12.09
C GLY A 9 8.81 2.77 -12.04
N GLN A 10 8.90 2.05 -10.92
CA GLN A 10 8.27 0.73 -10.76
C GLN A 10 6.76 0.84 -10.69
N LEU A 11 6.07 -0.19 -11.15
CA LEU A 11 4.62 -0.30 -11.00
C LEU A 11 4.27 -0.77 -9.58
N CYS A 12 3.32 -0.09 -8.95
CA CYS A 12 2.80 -0.47 -7.65
C CYS A 12 1.31 -0.82 -7.77
N LEU A 13 0.92 -1.95 -7.19
CA LEU A 13 -0.48 -2.30 -7.02
C LEU A 13 -1.08 -1.43 -5.92
N PHE A 14 -1.86 -0.42 -6.32
CA PHE A 14 -2.41 0.58 -5.40
C PHE A 14 -3.80 0.16 -4.90
N VAL A 15 -3.87 -1.03 -4.30
CA VAL A 15 -5.09 -1.65 -3.75
C VAL A 15 -4.70 -2.38 -2.47
N GLY A 16 -5.30 -2.03 -1.33
CA GLY A 16 -5.01 -2.71 -0.05
C GLY A 16 -5.04 -1.83 1.20
N ASN A 17 -5.28 -0.53 1.06
CA ASN A 17 -5.37 0.40 2.19
C ASN A 17 -6.70 0.38 2.95
N GLY A 18 -7.60 -0.57 2.67
CA GLY A 18 -8.94 -0.64 3.25
C GLY A 18 -9.93 0.43 2.75
N TYR A 19 -9.50 1.33 1.84
CA TYR A 19 -10.34 2.43 1.33
C TYR A 19 -10.91 2.16 -0.08
N VAL A 20 -10.36 1.19 -0.81
CA VAL A 20 -10.85 0.83 -2.15
C VAL A 20 -12.18 0.05 -2.03
N LYS A 21 -13.28 0.65 -2.52
CA LYS A 21 -14.63 0.06 -2.45
C LYS A 21 -15.12 -0.55 -3.78
N ARG A 22 -14.62 -0.05 -4.91
CA ARG A 22 -15.10 -0.44 -6.24
C ARG A 22 -14.06 -0.17 -7.32
N ILE A 23 -13.96 -1.06 -8.30
CA ILE A 23 -13.21 -0.87 -9.54
C ILE A 23 -14.19 -0.46 -10.63
N LYS A 24 -14.00 0.73 -11.21
CA LYS A 24 -14.85 1.22 -12.32
C LYS A 24 -14.75 0.28 -13.54
N GLY A 25 -15.84 0.12 -14.29
CA GLY A 25 -15.90 -0.69 -15.51
C GLY A 25 -16.22 -2.18 -15.32
N PHE A 26 -16.23 -2.68 -14.08
CA PHE A 26 -16.64 -4.06 -13.77
C PHE A 26 -18.05 -4.09 -13.17
N SER A 27 -18.69 -5.25 -13.05
CA SER A 27 -19.86 -5.46 -12.17
C SER A 27 -19.46 -5.42 -10.69
N ALA A 28 -20.43 -5.34 -9.76
CA ALA A 28 -20.14 -5.29 -8.33
C ALA A 28 -19.39 -6.55 -7.86
N GLU A 29 -19.87 -7.71 -8.28
CA GLU A 29 -19.29 -9.01 -7.99
C GLU A 29 -17.86 -9.15 -8.56
N GLN A 30 -17.68 -8.80 -9.84
CA GLN A 30 -16.36 -8.83 -10.48
C GLN A 30 -15.37 -7.91 -9.76
N SER A 31 -15.82 -6.72 -9.35
CA SER A 31 -14.98 -5.80 -8.61
C SER A 31 -14.57 -6.34 -7.25
N GLU A 32 -15.49 -6.97 -6.53
CA GLU A 32 -15.19 -7.56 -5.23
C GLU A 32 -14.14 -8.66 -5.36
N GLN A 33 -14.30 -9.55 -6.34
CA GLN A 33 -13.34 -10.63 -6.63
C GLN A 33 -11.95 -10.07 -6.97
N LEU A 34 -11.88 -9.03 -7.80
CA LEU A 34 -10.61 -8.39 -8.17
C LEU A 34 -9.94 -7.67 -6.99
N ILE A 35 -10.73 -6.97 -6.15
CA ILE A 35 -10.20 -6.33 -4.93
C ILE A 35 -9.67 -7.40 -3.98
N LYS A 36 -10.41 -8.50 -3.80
CA LYS A 36 -9.97 -9.62 -2.97
C LYS A 36 -8.67 -10.22 -3.48
N LEU A 37 -8.57 -10.49 -4.78
CA LEU A 37 -7.35 -11.02 -5.41
C LEU A 37 -6.14 -10.10 -5.14
N ALA A 38 -6.33 -8.79 -5.29
CA ALA A 38 -5.28 -7.80 -5.04
C ALA A 38 -4.85 -7.77 -3.56
N ILE A 39 -5.81 -7.82 -2.62
CA ILE A 39 -5.54 -7.87 -1.18
C ILE A 39 -4.86 -9.18 -0.78
N ASP A 40 -5.17 -10.30 -1.44
CA ASP A 40 -4.53 -11.57 -1.13
C ASP A 40 -3.04 -11.59 -1.53
N GLN A 41 -2.61 -10.77 -2.50
CA GLN A 41 -1.18 -10.63 -2.84
C GLN A 41 -0.36 -10.11 -1.66
N VAL A 42 -0.85 -9.11 -0.92
CA VAL A 42 -0.08 -8.56 0.22
C VAL A 42 0.04 -9.55 1.39
N LYS A 43 -0.71 -10.65 1.37
CA LYS A 43 -0.66 -11.71 2.39
C LYS A 43 0.41 -12.77 2.13
N ILE A 44 1.06 -12.75 0.96
CA ILE A 44 2.16 -13.65 0.61
C ILE A 44 3.35 -13.36 1.54
N PRO A 45 3.84 -14.33 2.34
CA PRO A 45 4.91 -14.11 3.31
C PRO A 45 6.20 -13.55 2.72
N GLU A 46 6.55 -13.96 1.51
CA GLU A 46 7.74 -13.53 0.77
C GLU A 46 7.71 -12.04 0.40
N LEU A 47 6.53 -11.42 0.40
CA LEU A 47 6.34 -9.99 0.14
C LEU A 47 6.23 -9.16 1.44
N GLN A 48 6.45 -9.77 2.59
CA GLN A 48 6.27 -9.14 3.90
C GLN A 48 7.58 -9.00 4.67
N VAL A 49 7.64 -7.92 5.44
CA VAL A 49 8.54 -7.81 6.58
C VAL A 49 7.69 -7.68 7.84
N ARG A 50 8.01 -8.47 8.86
CA ARG A 50 7.39 -8.38 10.19
C ARG A 50 8.40 -7.86 11.19
N TYR A 51 8.02 -6.82 11.91
CA TYR A 51 8.91 -6.14 12.86
C TYR A 51 8.40 -6.25 14.31
N SER A 52 9.34 -6.55 15.22
CA SER A 52 9.09 -6.62 16.67
C SER A 52 9.71 -5.42 17.34
N TRP A 53 8.87 -4.43 17.67
CA TRP A 53 9.28 -3.16 18.26
C TRP A 53 9.97 -3.27 19.62
N GLN A 54 11.00 -2.45 19.81
CA GLN A 54 11.63 -2.09 21.08
C GLN A 54 11.56 -0.57 21.32
N PRO A 55 11.68 -0.11 22.58
CA PRO A 55 11.75 1.32 22.88
C PRO A 55 12.91 2.00 22.15
N GLY A 56 12.63 3.10 21.46
CA GLY A 56 13.61 3.86 20.68
C GLY A 56 13.68 3.50 19.20
N ASP A 57 13.04 2.40 18.78
CA ASP A 57 13.00 2.01 17.37
C ASP A 57 12.19 3.01 16.52
N ILE A 58 12.64 3.19 15.28
CA ILE A 58 11.98 4.01 14.27
C ILE A 58 11.83 3.17 13.01
N ALA A 59 10.61 3.12 12.46
CA ALA A 59 10.36 2.60 11.12
C ALA A 59 10.02 3.76 10.18
N ILE A 60 10.67 3.77 9.03
CA ILE A 60 10.39 4.68 7.92
C ILE A 60 10.09 3.79 6.71
N TRP A 61 8.97 4.06 6.03
CA TRP A 61 8.57 3.29 4.86
C TRP A 61 7.91 4.19 3.82
N ASP A 62 7.97 3.76 2.55
CA ASP A 62 7.24 4.40 1.46
C ASP A 62 5.79 3.90 1.42
N ASN A 63 4.84 4.83 1.59
CA ASN A 63 3.40 4.54 1.58
C ASN A 63 2.83 4.33 0.16
N LEU A 64 3.59 4.61 -0.91
CA LEU A 64 3.11 4.38 -2.28
C LEU A 64 3.23 2.91 -2.67
N GLY A 65 4.35 2.28 -2.30
CA GLY A 65 4.64 0.88 -2.61
C GLY A 65 4.21 -0.14 -1.56
N THR A 66 3.69 0.28 -0.40
CA THR A 66 3.46 -0.65 0.73
C THR A 66 2.06 -0.54 1.34
N VAL A 67 1.62 -1.64 1.94
CA VAL A 67 0.49 -1.72 2.86
C VAL A 67 1.02 -2.23 4.20
N HIS A 68 0.55 -1.68 5.31
CA HIS A 68 0.96 -2.10 6.65
C HIS A 68 -0.24 -2.47 7.51
N TYR A 69 -0.01 -3.39 8.45
CA TYR A 69 -0.99 -3.85 9.41
C TYR A 69 -0.48 -3.64 10.84
N GLY A 70 -1.19 -2.80 11.61
CA GLY A 70 -0.91 -2.60 13.02
C GLY A 70 -1.47 -3.74 13.86
N VAL A 71 -0.62 -4.57 14.46
CA VAL A 71 -1.08 -5.64 15.35
C VAL A 71 -1.73 -5.03 16.60
N ALA A 72 -3.02 -5.33 16.79
CA ALA A 72 -3.80 -4.90 17.97
C ALA A 72 -3.88 -5.97 19.08
N GLY A 73 -3.26 -7.14 18.87
CA GLY A 73 -3.40 -8.33 19.71
C GLY A 73 -2.89 -8.18 21.16
N ASP A 74 -3.41 -9.08 22.00
CA ASP A 74 -3.26 -9.25 23.45
C ASP A 74 -2.05 -8.54 24.08
N LEU A 75 -2.24 -7.26 24.41
CA LEU A 75 -1.26 -6.50 25.17
C LEU A 75 -1.19 -6.95 26.63
N ARG A 76 -2.05 -7.87 27.12
CA ARG A 76 -2.09 -8.37 28.51
C ARG A 76 -1.95 -7.24 29.54
N ASN A 77 -2.75 -6.18 29.39
CA ASN A 77 -2.70 -4.95 30.20
C ASN A 77 -1.46 -4.05 30.01
N ARG A 78 -0.63 -4.26 28.99
CA ARG A 78 0.48 -3.35 28.64
C ARG A 78 -0.02 -2.20 27.76
N LYS A 79 0.50 -1.00 28.00
CA LYS A 79 0.26 0.16 27.14
C LYS A 79 1.30 0.17 26.02
N ARG A 80 0.85 0.41 24.78
CA ARG A 80 1.74 0.66 23.63
C ARG A 80 1.48 2.06 23.11
N LEU A 81 2.48 2.93 23.22
CA LEU A 81 2.45 4.29 22.68
C LEU A 81 3.43 4.38 21.51
N LEU A 82 2.98 4.91 20.38
CA LEU A 82 3.82 5.25 19.24
C LEU A 82 3.53 6.68 18.81
N HIS A 83 4.53 7.35 18.28
CA HIS A 83 4.38 8.62 17.59
C HIS A 83 4.52 8.38 16.08
N ARG A 84 3.68 9.05 15.27
CA ARG A 84 3.69 8.91 13.83
C ARG A 84 3.71 10.28 13.16
N VAL A 85 4.57 10.43 12.17
CA VAL A 85 4.60 11.57 11.25
C VAL A 85 4.30 11.05 9.85
N ALA A 86 3.44 11.74 9.12
CA ALA A 86 3.19 11.47 7.70
C ALA A 86 3.84 12.58 6.87
N ALA A 87 4.78 12.21 6.02
CA ALA A 87 5.41 13.15 5.09
C ALA A 87 4.55 13.29 3.82
N TRP A 88 4.48 14.51 3.29
CA TRP A 88 3.76 14.84 2.06
C TRP A 88 4.56 15.86 1.25
N SER A 89 4.43 15.80 -0.07
CA SER A 89 5.04 16.77 -0.99
C SER A 89 4.10 17.09 -2.14
N PRO A 90 3.96 18.37 -2.55
CA PRO A 90 3.16 18.74 -3.70
C PRO A 90 3.69 18.17 -5.03
N ASN A 91 4.97 17.80 -5.06
CA ASN A 91 5.68 17.27 -6.23
C ASN A 91 5.53 15.75 -6.38
N VAL A 92 4.91 15.07 -5.40
CA VAL A 92 4.68 13.62 -5.43
C VAL A 92 3.18 13.37 -5.66
N ARG A 93 2.81 13.21 -6.93
CA ARG A 93 1.42 12.94 -7.36
C ARG A 93 1.38 11.70 -8.25
N PRO A 94 1.19 10.51 -7.68
CA PRO A 94 1.05 9.30 -8.47
C PRO A 94 -0.20 9.40 -9.35
N SER A 95 -0.06 9.11 -10.64
CA SER A 95 -1.22 8.99 -11.52
C SER A 95 -1.96 7.70 -11.22
N LEU A 96 -3.26 7.80 -10.94
CA LEU A 96 -4.16 6.64 -10.86
C LEU A 96 -4.60 6.15 -12.24
N ASN A 97 -4.20 6.85 -13.31
CA ASN A 97 -4.49 6.45 -14.68
C ASN A 97 -3.53 5.34 -15.11
N ARG A 98 -4.11 4.18 -15.45
CA ARG A 98 -3.38 3.00 -15.92
C ARG A 98 -2.60 3.27 -17.21
N GLU A 99 -3.20 3.95 -18.18
CA GLU A 99 -2.57 4.25 -19.46
C GLU A 99 -1.37 5.17 -19.25
N THR A 100 -1.48 6.18 -18.38
CA THR A 100 -0.33 7.02 -17.99
C THR A 100 0.76 6.20 -17.29
N ALA A 101 0.38 5.32 -16.36
CA ALA A 101 1.34 4.48 -15.64
C ALA A 101 2.10 3.52 -16.58
N LEU A 102 1.46 3.05 -17.65
CA LEU A 102 2.04 2.10 -18.61
C LEU A 102 2.76 2.79 -19.77
N ALA A 103 2.25 3.91 -20.30
CA ALA A 103 2.85 4.62 -21.44
C ALA A 103 4.22 5.24 -21.11
N GLU A 104 4.49 5.53 -19.83
CA GLU A 104 5.79 5.98 -19.35
C GLU A 104 6.84 4.84 -19.25
N MET A 105 6.46 3.58 -19.51
CA MET A 105 7.41 2.46 -19.57
C MET A 105 8.07 2.32 -20.94
N ASP A 106 7.38 2.69 -22.02
CA ASP A 106 7.86 2.53 -23.40
C ASP A 106 8.85 3.64 -23.84
N GLN A 107 9.15 4.59 -22.95
CA GLN A 107 10.09 5.71 -23.19
C GLN A 107 11.48 5.50 -22.55
N GLN A 108 11.76 4.29 -22.06
CA GLN A 108 13.08 3.85 -21.55
C GLN A 108 13.60 2.68 -22.37
#